data_AF-A0A7X3MI21-F1
#
_entry.id   AF-A0A7X3MI21-F1
#
_cell.length_a   1.000
_cell.length_b   1.000
_cell.length_c   1.000
_cell.angle_alpha   90.00
_cell.angle_beta   90.00
_cell.angle_gamma   90.00
#
_symmetry.space_group_name_H-M   'P 1'
#
loop_
_entity.id
_entity.type
_entity.pdbx_description
1 polymer ?
#
loop_
_entity_poly.entity_id
_entity_poly.type
_entity_poly.pdbx_seq_one_letter_code
_entity_poly.pdbx_strand_id
1 'polypeptide(L)'
;MRKYEGIWHLERQLLFPGSVFLESNNEEILLKELGKCNAITPQENLFIRMSRKEEQLLKRLCGVKHHLEMSRGVIRRGETKIIEGPLKGMESRISRIDRHKRLARVQFVTKSGDYEIHENGLSFCYISAGLEITERIV
;
A
#
# COMPACT_ATOMS: atom_id res chain seq x y z
N MET A 1 6.16 -9.97 -9.78
CA MET A 1 7.11 -10.52 -10.78
C MET A 1 8.49 -10.00 -10.45
N ARG A 2 9.45 -10.87 -10.12
CA ARG A 2 10.85 -10.50 -9.86
C ARG A 2 11.75 -11.32 -10.78
N LYS A 3 12.77 -10.69 -11.37
CA LYS A 3 13.75 -11.39 -12.20
C LYS A 3 14.97 -11.75 -11.35
N TYR A 4 15.27 -13.03 -11.24
CA TYR A 4 16.50 -13.56 -10.66
C TYR A 4 16.86 -14.86 -11.39
N GLU A 5 18.15 -15.18 -11.44
CA GLU A 5 18.67 -16.34 -12.20
C GLU A 5 18.24 -16.36 -13.68
N GLY A 6 18.05 -15.17 -14.27
CA GLY A 6 17.62 -15.04 -15.67
C GLY A 6 16.12 -15.29 -15.92
N ILE A 7 15.38 -15.79 -14.94
CA ILE A 7 13.97 -16.19 -15.06
C ILE A 7 13.07 -15.22 -14.29
N TRP A 8 11.84 -15.03 -14.78
CA TRP A 8 10.82 -14.26 -14.08
C TRP A 8 9.99 -15.14 -13.16
N HIS A 9 9.92 -14.75 -11.89
CA HIS A 9 9.19 -15.48 -10.86
C HIS A 9 8.00 -14.66 -10.35
N LEU A 10 6.87 -15.33 -10.17
CA LEU A 10 5.71 -14.75 -9.51
C LEU A 10 5.90 -14.86 -8.00
N GLU A 11 6.16 -13.72 -7.36
CA GLU A 11 6.31 -13.63 -5.91
C GLU A 11 5.13 -12.91 -5.27
N ARG A 12 4.80 -13.31 -4.04
CA ARG A 12 3.95 -12.56 -3.12
C ARG A 12 4.81 -11.90 -2.06
N GLN A 13 4.49 -10.66 -1.71
CA GLN A 13 5.19 -9.89 -0.69
C GLN A 13 4.16 -9.20 0.22
N LEU A 14 4.55 -8.99 1.49
CA LEU A 14 3.73 -8.21 2.42
C LEU A 14 3.71 -6.75 1.96
N LEU A 15 2.51 -6.17 1.85
CA LEU A 15 2.34 -4.76 1.49
C LEU A 15 2.83 -3.83 2.60
N PHE A 16 2.71 -4.30 3.85
CA PHE A 16 3.12 -3.61 5.07
C PHE A 16 3.96 -4.56 5.95
N PRO A 17 5.25 -4.76 5.63
CA PRO A 17 6.13 -5.61 6.43
C PRO A 17 6.27 -5.08 7.86
N GLY A 18 6.14 -5.98 8.85
CA GLY A 18 6.25 -5.61 10.27
C GLY A 18 5.03 -4.91 10.85
N SER A 19 3.89 -4.93 10.15
CA SER A 19 2.65 -4.30 10.59
C SER A 19 1.50 -5.31 10.67
N VAL A 20 0.60 -5.11 11.62
CA VAL A 20 -0.64 -5.88 11.76
C VAL A 20 -1.81 -4.90 11.73
N PHE A 21 -2.85 -5.24 10.98
CA PHE A 21 -4.10 -4.47 10.95
C PHE A 21 -5.10 -5.14 11.89
N LEU A 22 -5.77 -4.33 12.70
CA LEU A 22 -6.77 -4.77 13.65
C LEU A 22 -8.10 -4.09 13.30
N GLU A 23 -9.16 -4.87 13.15
CA GLU A 23 -10.52 -4.38 12.89
C GLU A 23 -11.39 -4.77 14.09
N SER A 24 -12.09 -3.80 14.68
CA SER A 24 -13.01 -4.02 15.79
C SER A 24 -14.19 -3.06 15.69
N ASN A 25 -15.38 -3.54 16.05
CA ASN A 25 -16.58 -2.70 16.20
C ASN A 25 -16.58 -1.91 17.50
N ASN A 26 -15.68 -2.21 18.43
CA ASN A 26 -15.53 -1.52 19.71
C ASN A 26 -14.04 -1.28 20.00
N GLU A 27 -13.65 -0.01 19.94
CA GLU A 27 -12.28 0.43 20.16
C GLU A 27 -11.81 0.22 21.61
N GLU A 28 -12.67 0.47 22.59
CA GLU A 28 -12.33 0.33 24.01
C GLU A 28 -11.99 -1.11 24.36
N ILE A 29 -12.77 -2.07 23.86
CA ILE A 29 -12.52 -3.51 24.06
C ILE A 29 -11.21 -3.89 23.38
N LEU A 30 -10.97 -3.43 22.16
CA LEU A 30 -9.73 -3.72 21.43
C LEU A 30 -8.50 -3.24 22.20
N LEU A 31 -8.50 -1.99 22.66
CA LEU A 31 -7.40 -1.42 23.44
C LEU A 31 -7.19 -2.14 24.77
N LYS A 32 -8.29 -2.49 25.46
CA LYS A 32 -8.24 -3.25 26.72
C LYS A 32 -7.61 -4.63 26.55
N GLU A 33 -8.00 -5.38 25.50
CA GLU A 33 -7.43 -6.70 25.25
C GLU A 33 -5.99 -6.63 24.76
N LEU A 34 -5.64 -5.61 23.96
CA LEU A 34 -4.25 -5.35 23.55
C LEU A 34 -3.35 -5.05 24.76
N GLY A 35 -3.83 -4.29 25.74
CA GLY A 35 -3.09 -3.99 26.96
C GLY A 35 -2.72 -5.21 27.82
N LYS A 36 -3.40 -6.36 27.62
CA LYS A 36 -3.08 -7.63 28.29
C LYS A 36 -2.03 -8.44 27.54
N CYS A 37 -1.70 -8.07 26.30
CA CYS A 37 -0.75 -8.80 25.48
C CYS A 37 0.69 -8.36 25.82
N ASN A 38 1.44 -9.21 26.53
CA ASN A 38 2.83 -8.92 26.92
C ASN A 38 3.79 -8.71 25.73
N ALA A 39 3.40 -9.12 24.52
CA ALA A 39 4.17 -8.94 23.29
C ALA A 39 3.98 -7.54 22.67
N ILE A 40 2.95 -6.80 23.10
CA ILE A 40 2.61 -5.48 22.58
C ILE A 40 2.67 -4.53 23.78
N THR A 41 3.84 -3.95 24.05
CA THR A 41 3.94 -2.85 25.00
C THR A 41 3.13 -1.68 24.45
N PRO A 42 2.03 -1.27 25.10
CA PRO A 42 1.22 -0.15 24.64
C PRO A 42 1.99 1.14 24.92
N GLN A 43 2.97 1.45 24.08
CA GLN A 43 3.42 2.83 23.97
C GLN A 43 2.37 3.53 23.11
N GLU A 44 1.81 4.62 23.59
CA GLU A 44 0.74 5.37 22.91
C GLU A 44 1.11 5.78 21.48
N ASN A 45 2.42 5.84 21.18
CA ASN A 45 2.98 6.21 19.88
C ASN A 45 3.05 5.06 18.84
N LEU A 46 2.67 3.82 19.19
CA LEU A 46 2.74 2.66 18.29
C LEU A 46 1.43 2.32 17.58
N PHE A 47 0.29 2.82 18.08
CA PHE A 47 -1.02 2.59 17.45
C PHE A 47 -1.40 3.73 16.54
N ILE A 48 -1.61 3.42 15.27
CA ILE A 48 -2.08 4.37 14.28
C ILE A 48 -3.53 4.06 13.99
N ARG A 49 -4.42 4.98 14.36
CA ARG A 49 -5.82 4.90 13.94
C ARG A 49 -5.87 5.01 12.43
N MET A 50 -6.53 4.06 11.78
CA MET A 50 -6.79 4.14 10.34
C MET A 50 -8.07 4.93 10.10
N SER A 51 -8.00 5.96 9.26
CA SER A 51 -9.19 6.69 8.84
C SER A 51 -10.09 5.84 7.92
N ARG A 52 -11.39 6.14 7.90
CA ARG A 52 -12.34 5.50 6.95
C ARG A 52 -11.89 5.59 5.49
N LYS A 53 -11.24 6.69 5.10
CA LYS A 53 -10.76 6.88 3.72
C LYS A 53 -9.62 5.90 3.39
N GLU A 54 -8.70 5.70 4.32
CA GLU A 54 -7.58 4.75 4.18
C GLU A 54 -8.11 3.30 4.17
N GLU A 55 -9.05 2.99 5.04
CA GLU A 55 -9.71 1.68 5.09
C GLU A 55 -10.42 1.35 3.77
N GLN A 56 -11.23 2.28 3.26
CA GLN A 56 -11.91 2.13 1.97
C GLN A 56 -10.92 1.99 0.81
N LEU A 57 -9.81 2.72 0.85
CA LEU A 57 -8.75 2.60 -0.15
C LEU A 57 -8.11 1.21 -0.12
N LEU A 58 -7.79 0.67 1.06
CA LEU A 58 -7.27 -0.70 1.19
C LEU A 58 -8.28 -1.73 0.70
N LYS A 59 -9.55 -1.61 1.10
CA LYS A 59 -10.62 -2.52 0.66
C LYS A 59 -10.80 -2.46 -0.87
N ARG A 60 -10.69 -1.28 -1.49
CA ARG A 60 -10.70 -1.11 -2.96
C ARG A 60 -9.50 -1.77 -3.63
N LEU A 61 -8.30 -1.57 -3.07
CA LEU A 61 -7.03 -2.03 -3.68
C LEU A 61 -6.81 -3.53 -3.55
N CYS A 62 -7.15 -4.09 -2.40
CA CYS A 62 -6.84 -5.48 -2.04
C CYS A 62 -8.05 -6.42 -2.16
N GLY A 63 -9.26 -5.85 -2.26
CA GLY A 63 -10.52 -6.60 -2.31
C GLY A 63 -10.72 -7.52 -1.09
N VAL A 64 -11.65 -8.45 -1.23
CA VAL A 64 -11.99 -9.46 -0.20
C VAL A 64 -10.87 -10.46 0.07
N LYS A 65 -9.93 -10.62 -0.87
CA LYS A 65 -8.78 -11.53 -0.72
C LYS A 65 -7.62 -10.90 0.04
N HIS A 66 -7.74 -9.62 0.43
CA HIS A 66 -6.67 -8.84 1.03
C HIS A 66 -5.35 -8.92 0.22
N HIS A 67 -5.48 -8.96 -1.11
CA HIS A 67 -4.37 -9.14 -2.03
C HIS A 67 -4.37 -8.06 -3.11
N LEU A 68 -3.30 -7.26 -3.14
CA LEU A 68 -3.09 -6.25 -4.17
C LEU A 68 -2.53 -6.90 -5.44
N GLU A 69 -3.39 -7.09 -6.43
CA GLU A 69 -3.00 -7.67 -7.73
C GLU A 69 -2.15 -6.72 -8.57
N MET A 70 -1.38 -7.28 -9.50
CA MET A 70 -0.55 -6.50 -10.42
C MET A 70 -1.41 -5.71 -11.40
N SER A 71 -1.16 -4.41 -11.49
CA SER A 71 -1.77 -3.54 -12.49
C SER A 71 -0.94 -3.48 -13.77
N ARG A 72 -1.57 -3.08 -14.87
CA ARG A 72 -0.91 -2.92 -16.18
C ARG A 72 -1.23 -1.56 -16.78
N GLY A 73 -0.22 -0.94 -17.39
CA GLY A 73 -0.33 0.38 -17.98
C GLY A 73 0.53 0.56 -19.21
N VAL A 74 0.37 1.72 -19.85
CA VAL A 74 1.16 2.15 -21.01
C VAL A 74 1.71 3.54 -20.78
N ILE A 75 2.87 3.83 -21.36
CA ILE A 75 3.35 5.20 -21.51
C ILE A 75 3.11 5.63 -22.96
N ARG A 76 2.41 6.74 -23.16
CA ARG A 76 2.19 7.37 -24.47
C ARG A 76 2.50 8.86 -24.37
N ARG A 77 3.42 9.35 -25.22
CA ARG A 77 3.83 10.76 -25.25
C ARG A 77 4.26 11.31 -23.88
N GLY A 78 4.93 10.48 -23.08
CA GLY A 78 5.37 10.82 -21.72
C GLY A 78 4.30 10.69 -20.64
N GLU A 79 3.03 10.44 -21.00
CA GLU A 79 1.94 10.24 -20.05
C GLU A 79 1.76 8.76 -19.72
N THR A 80 1.70 8.45 -18.43
CA THR A 80 1.38 7.09 -17.96
C THR A 80 -0.13 6.94 -17.84
N LYS A 81 -0.68 5.87 -18.44
CA LYS A 81 -2.09 5.49 -18.33
C LYS A 81 -2.20 4.04 -17.86
N ILE A 82 -2.88 3.83 -16.74
CA ILE A 82 -3.17 2.49 -16.24
C ILE A 82 -4.43 1.97 -16.94
N ILE A 83 -4.31 0.79 -17.56
CA ILE A 83 -5.39 0.22 -18.38
C ILE A 83 -6.14 -0.90 -17.64
N GLU A 84 -5.47 -1.59 -16.72
CA GLU A 84 -5.98 -2.77 -16.01
C GLU A 84 -5.47 -2.82 -14.57
N GLY A 85 -6.25 -3.48 -13.71
CA GLY A 85 -5.90 -3.75 -12.32
C GLY A 85 -6.29 -2.67 -11.31
N PRO A 86 -5.99 -2.89 -10.01
CA PRO A 86 -6.46 -2.06 -8.90
C PRO A 86 -5.95 -0.61 -8.93
N LEU A 87 -4.84 -0.33 -9.62
CA LEU A 87 -4.30 1.02 -9.76
C LEU A 87 -4.99 1.85 -10.86
N LYS A 88 -5.96 1.29 -11.59
CA LYS A 88 -6.68 2.02 -12.64
C LYS A 88 -7.40 3.25 -12.07
N GLY A 89 -7.16 4.42 -12.65
CA GLY A 89 -7.70 5.69 -12.15
C GLY A 89 -6.95 6.25 -10.93
N MET A 90 -5.77 5.72 -10.60
CA MET A 90 -4.90 6.22 -9.51
C MET A 90 -3.58 6.78 -10.02
N GLU A 91 -3.47 7.10 -11.31
CA GLU A 91 -2.28 7.64 -11.98
C GLU A 91 -1.68 8.82 -11.21
N SER A 92 -2.52 9.75 -10.74
CA SER A 92 -2.11 10.94 -9.99
C SER A 92 -1.49 10.65 -8.62
N ARG A 93 -1.70 9.45 -8.08
CA ARG A 93 -1.12 9.01 -6.80
C ARG A 93 0.19 8.24 -6.99
N ILE A 94 0.59 7.94 -8.22
CA ILE A 94 1.84 7.25 -8.49
C ILE A 94 2.99 8.27 -8.48
N SER A 95 3.85 8.19 -7.48
CA SER A 95 4.98 9.13 -7.34
C SER A 95 6.22 8.65 -8.08
N ARG A 96 6.37 7.33 -8.28
CA ARG A 96 7.51 6.74 -8.98
C ARG A 96 7.13 5.39 -9.58
N ILE A 97 7.69 5.09 -10.75
CA ILE A 97 7.58 3.78 -11.41
C ILE A 97 8.98 3.22 -11.60
N ASP A 98 9.23 2.03 -11.09
CA ASP A 98 10.39 1.22 -11.42
C ASP A 98 9.97 0.13 -12.41
N ARG A 99 10.12 0.43 -13.70
CA ARG A 99 9.76 -0.47 -14.81
C ARG A 99 10.56 -1.77 -14.81
N HIS A 100 11.79 -1.75 -14.29
CA HIS A 100 12.66 -2.93 -14.26
C HIS A 100 12.20 -3.91 -13.19
N LYS A 101 11.74 -3.40 -12.04
CA LYS A 101 11.16 -4.20 -10.96
C LYS A 101 9.66 -4.45 -11.12
N ARG A 102 9.00 -3.79 -12.08
CA ARG A 102 7.53 -3.78 -12.26
C ARG A 102 6.81 -3.33 -10.99
N LEU A 103 7.30 -2.26 -10.38
CA LEU A 103 6.76 -1.70 -9.14
C LEU A 103 6.41 -0.22 -9.32
N ALA A 104 5.31 0.18 -8.70
CA ALA A 104 4.89 1.56 -8.53
C ALA A 104 4.92 1.93 -7.05
N ARG A 105 5.43 3.12 -6.75
CA ARG A 105 5.28 3.76 -5.44
C ARG A 105 4.00 4.59 -5.48
N VAL A 106 2.99 4.17 -4.71
CA VAL A 106 1.64 4.75 -4.74
C VAL A 106 1.37 5.44 -3.41
N GLN A 107 0.94 6.69 -3.45
CA GLN A 107 0.57 7.44 -2.24
C GLN A 107 -0.68 6.84 -1.59
N PHE A 108 -0.54 6.50 -0.31
CA PHE A 108 -1.57 5.83 0.49
C PHE A 108 -2.27 6.81 1.44
N VAL A 109 -1.51 7.50 2.31
CA VAL A 109 -2.03 8.49 3.26
C VAL A 109 -2.13 9.88 2.62
N THR A 110 -3.27 10.55 2.82
CA THR A 110 -3.43 11.98 2.49
C THR A 110 -2.89 12.84 3.62
N LYS A 111 -2.10 13.88 3.32
CA LYS A 111 -1.49 14.83 4.28
C LYS A 111 -2.51 15.68 5.11
N SER A 112 -3.77 15.29 5.15
CA SER A 112 -4.90 16.04 5.72
C SER A 112 -5.41 15.44 7.03
N GLY A 113 -4.86 14.31 7.47
CA GLY A 113 -5.09 13.82 8.83
C GLY A 113 -4.07 14.44 9.76
N ASP A 114 -4.49 14.80 10.97
CA ASP A 114 -3.67 15.32 12.07
C ASP A 114 -2.66 14.27 12.58
N TYR A 115 -1.95 13.60 11.69
CA TYR A 115 -0.80 12.79 12.04
C TYR A 115 0.37 13.75 12.21
N GLU A 116 0.58 14.19 13.44
CA GLU A 116 1.81 14.86 13.81
C GLU A 116 2.98 14.04 13.27
N ILE A 117 3.83 14.69 12.49
CA ILE A 117 5.05 14.09 11.96
C ILE A 117 5.99 13.94 13.16
N HIS A 118 5.80 12.89 13.95
CA HIS A 118 6.76 12.53 14.97
C HIS A 118 8.04 12.07 14.29
N GLU A 119 9.18 12.47 14.86
CA GLU A 119 10.55 12.26 14.34
C GLU A 119 10.90 10.78 14.07
N ASN A 120 10.04 9.84 14.49
CA ASN A 120 10.16 8.40 14.23
C ASN A 120 9.42 7.90 12.98
N GLY A 121 9.20 8.76 11.97
CA GLY A 121 9.13 8.35 10.57
C GLY A 121 8.16 7.21 10.25
N LEU A 122 6.86 7.44 10.33
CA LEU A 122 5.88 6.48 9.82
C LEU A 122 5.80 6.51 8.29
N SER A 123 6.48 5.55 7.67
CA SER A 123 6.63 5.34 6.23
C SER A 123 5.35 4.85 5.50
N PHE A 124 4.16 4.99 6.09
CA PHE A 124 2.91 4.55 5.43
C PHE A 124 2.38 5.54 4.38
N CYS A 125 3.03 6.68 4.16
CA CYS A 125 2.67 7.61 3.09
C CYS A 125 2.63 6.95 1.70
N TYR A 126 3.33 5.84 1.50
CA TYR A 126 3.37 5.12 0.24
C TYR A 126 3.28 3.61 0.43
N ILE A 127 2.64 2.94 -0.53
CA ILE A 127 2.71 1.49 -0.71
C ILE A 127 3.51 1.15 -1.97
N SER A 128 4.13 -0.02 -1.97
CA SER A 128 4.74 -0.60 -3.17
C SER A 128 3.70 -1.51 -3.84
N ALA A 129 3.25 -1.11 -5.02
CA ALA A 129 2.24 -1.84 -5.78
C ALA A 129 2.85 -2.45 -7.04
N GLY A 130 2.34 -3.62 -7.44
CA GLY A 130 2.74 -4.23 -8.69
C GLY A 130 2.24 -3.42 -9.90
N LEU A 131 3.15 -3.02 -10.79
CA LEU A 131 2.80 -2.30 -12.02
C LEU A 131 3.72 -2.69 -13.18
N GLU A 132 3.13 -3.29 -14.22
CA GLU A 132 3.79 -3.50 -15.50
C GLU A 132 3.45 -2.36 -16.46
N ILE A 133 4.49 -1.70 -16.99
CA ILE A 133 4.35 -0.69 -18.05
C ILE A 133 4.89 -1.24 -19.35
N THR A 134 4.06 -1.23 -20.39
CA THR A 134 4.47 -1.53 -21.76
C THR A 134 4.53 -0.24 -22.58
N GLU A 135 5.63 -0.01 -23.31
CA GLU A 135 5.68 1.08 -24.29
C GLU A 135 4.82 0.71 -25.50
N ARG A 136 3.84 1.55 -25.84
CA ARG A 136 3.24 1.54 -27.17
C ARG A 136 3.82 2.73 -27.93
N ILE A 137 4.87 2.45 -28.69
CA ILE A 137 5.30 3.34 -29.77
C ILE A 137 4.15 3.33 -30.77
N VAL A 138 3.46 4.45 -30.90
CA VAL A 138 2.53 4.72 -32.00
C VAL A 138 3.31 5.49 -33.04
#